data_AF-A0A936S7L2-F1
#
_entry.id   AF-A0A936S7L2-F1
#
_cell.length_a   1.000
_cell.length_b   1.000
_cell.length_c   1.000
_cell.angle_alpha   90.00
_cell.angle_beta   90.00
_cell.angle_gamma   90.00
#
_symmetry.space_group_name_H-M   'P 1'
#
loop_
_entity.id
_entity.type
_entity.pdbx_description
1 polymer ?
#
loop_
_entity_poly.entity_id
_entity_poly.type
_entity_poly.pdbx_seq_one_letter_code
_entity_poly.pdbx_strand_id
1 'polypeptide(L)'
;MKKLVTTFVALFILSLGVSNALANRQDSLGTVYFSDQPFAGGGTAGSKASFSSNEFIYARLVLKSGTVRTVLNPAPPKKVEKGSPVAGIDGYSVPLSVYYLANGASTKLSHLPNYVVVSESDLDKTYLDFDLLPAPDKAATVIYDGENKPAQMIYDFLQKADEGTYKMGVQISARGADFRGDPTPASSWSKVSGEFSFTFRGSDYKAISVNGERLVSEFADRSARAIRANEPLPQEWAMRSNPVAPGFTEPVLKSMYVNSFSSGGGSNLNVVKFYAAPASPGAWLITKNDLGIPKYRKFSQTYIVFVRNIQSATCFYEPFGLYQEYAGGGTYGQTLIDHGWGARSITCDKLGLK
;
A
#
# COMPACT_ATOMS: atom_id res chain seq x y z
N MET A 1 -5.93 53.24 81.23
CA MET A 1 -4.76 52.47 80.74
C MET A 1 -5.17 51.00 80.72
N LYS A 2 -5.13 50.19 79.67
CA LYS A 2 -4.79 50.26 78.24
C LYS A 2 -5.72 49.22 77.59
N LYS A 3 -6.40 49.59 76.49
CA LYS A 3 -7.18 48.67 75.66
C LYS A 3 -6.22 47.75 74.91
N LEU A 4 -6.47 46.44 74.91
CA LEU A 4 -5.87 45.50 73.96
C LEU A 4 -7.03 44.89 73.15
N VAL A 5 -7.20 45.40 71.94
CA VAL A 5 -8.15 44.88 70.95
C VAL A 5 -7.33 44.01 70.02
N THR A 6 -7.47 42.70 70.14
CA THR A 6 -6.85 41.72 69.24
C THR A 6 -7.82 41.45 68.10
N THR A 7 -7.57 42.08 66.95
CA THR A 7 -8.32 41.86 65.71
C THR A 7 -7.92 40.51 65.11
N PHE A 8 -8.85 39.55 65.11
CA PHE A 8 -8.72 38.29 64.38
C PHE A 8 -9.09 38.54 62.92
N VAL A 9 -8.09 38.59 62.04
CA VAL A 9 -8.28 38.64 60.58
C VAL A 9 -8.43 37.20 60.09
N ALA A 10 -9.66 36.77 59.82
CA ALA A 10 -9.93 35.54 59.10
C ALA A 10 -9.60 35.76 57.62
N LEU A 11 -8.40 35.36 57.21
CA LEU A 11 -7.99 35.32 55.82
C LEU A 11 -8.64 34.08 55.16
N PHE A 12 -9.80 34.29 54.54
CA PHE A 12 -10.47 33.30 53.71
C PHE A 12 -9.66 33.14 52.40
N ILE A 13 -8.75 32.16 52.38
CA ILE A 13 -8.15 31.68 51.14
C ILE A 13 -9.23 30.85 50.43
N LEU A 14 -9.98 31.45 49.51
CA LEU A 14 -10.65 30.71 48.46
C LEU A 14 -9.56 30.10 47.57
N SER A 15 -9.11 28.89 47.92
CA SER A 15 -8.48 28.04 46.92
C SER A 15 -9.56 27.68 45.92
N LEU A 16 -9.51 28.32 44.75
CA LEU A 16 -10.16 27.84 43.55
C LEU A 16 -9.69 26.40 43.34
N GLY A 17 -10.51 25.45 43.75
CA GLY A 17 -10.46 24.08 43.28
C GLY A 17 -10.76 24.10 41.78
N VAL A 18 -9.73 24.41 40.98
CA VAL A 18 -9.67 23.95 39.60
C VAL A 18 -9.45 22.45 39.73
N SER A 19 -10.55 21.73 39.92
CA SER A 19 -10.58 20.28 39.87
C SER A 19 -9.93 19.85 38.56
N ASN A 20 -8.94 18.97 38.65
CA ASN A 20 -8.29 18.29 37.53
C ASN A 20 -9.30 17.46 36.71
N ALA A 21 -10.21 18.12 35.99
CA ALA A 21 -11.13 17.50 35.02
C ALA A 21 -10.44 17.14 33.69
N LEU A 22 -9.12 16.93 33.73
CA LEU A 22 -8.32 16.33 32.66
C LEU A 22 -8.09 14.83 32.88
N ALA A 23 -8.64 14.25 33.96
CA ALA A 23 -8.63 12.81 34.17
C ALA A 23 -9.62 12.11 33.24
N ASN A 24 -9.07 11.46 32.21
CA ASN A 24 -9.66 10.35 31.45
C ASN A 24 -10.99 10.58 30.73
N ARG A 25 -10.97 11.31 29.60
CA ARG A 25 -11.95 11.12 28.50
C ARG A 25 -11.73 9.80 27.72
N GLN A 26 -11.34 8.74 28.42
CA GLN A 26 -10.80 7.51 27.81
C GLN A 26 -11.89 6.56 27.25
N ASP A 27 -13.18 6.81 27.53
CA ASP A 27 -14.30 5.94 27.14
C ASP A 27 -15.30 6.59 26.17
N SER A 28 -14.93 7.70 25.52
CA SER A 28 -15.93 8.53 24.81
C SER A 28 -16.14 8.22 23.33
N LEU A 29 -15.20 7.56 22.64
CA LEU A 29 -15.28 7.42 21.19
C LEU A 29 -16.17 6.26 20.72
N GLY A 30 -16.17 5.13 21.44
CA GLY A 30 -16.86 3.92 20.98
C GLY A 30 -16.43 2.65 21.69
N THR A 31 -16.68 1.51 21.06
CA THR A 31 -16.31 0.18 21.55
C THR A 31 -15.61 -0.61 20.46
N VAL A 32 -14.50 -1.27 20.81
CA VAL A 32 -13.76 -2.13 19.88
C VAL A 32 -14.20 -3.58 20.07
N TYR A 33 -14.53 -4.22 18.97
CA TYR A 33 -14.89 -5.63 18.86
C TYR A 33 -13.82 -6.36 18.04
N PHE A 34 -13.60 -7.64 18.34
CA PHE A 34 -12.65 -8.49 17.63
C PHE A 34 -13.36 -9.70 17.05
N SER A 35 -12.90 -10.25 15.93
CA SER A 35 -13.45 -11.46 15.31
C SER A 35 -12.35 -12.26 14.61
N ASP A 36 -12.59 -13.54 14.40
CA ASP A 36 -11.72 -14.45 13.64
C ASP A 36 -12.03 -14.45 12.14
N GLN A 37 -13.04 -13.68 11.73
CA GLN A 37 -13.38 -13.40 10.33
C GLN A 37 -13.59 -11.90 10.12
N PRO A 38 -13.48 -11.39 8.87
CA PRO A 38 -13.87 -10.02 8.56
C PRO A 38 -15.31 -9.75 8.96
N PHE A 39 -15.59 -8.58 9.54
CA PHE A 39 -16.95 -8.19 9.88
C PHE A 39 -17.79 -7.95 8.61
N ALA A 40 -19.00 -8.51 8.58
CA ALA A 40 -19.95 -8.34 7.48
C ALA A 40 -21.13 -7.45 7.90
N GLY A 41 -21.54 -6.53 7.02
CA GLY A 41 -22.57 -5.53 7.34
C GLY A 41 -22.14 -4.60 8.48
N GLY A 42 -23.03 -3.72 8.95
CA GLY A 42 -22.74 -2.78 10.05
C GLY A 42 -22.82 -3.39 11.47
N GLY A 43 -22.94 -4.71 11.61
CA GLY A 43 -23.14 -5.40 12.90
C GLY A 43 -21.87 -5.88 13.60
N THR A 44 -22.02 -6.47 14.79
CA THR A 44 -20.91 -7.04 15.59
C THR A 44 -21.06 -8.55 15.78
N ALA A 45 -21.86 -9.21 14.94
CA ALA A 45 -22.03 -10.65 14.96
C ALA A 45 -20.69 -11.36 14.74
N GLY A 46 -20.45 -12.45 15.48
CA GLY A 46 -19.17 -13.18 15.43
C GLY A 46 -18.04 -12.54 16.24
N SER A 47 -18.35 -11.59 17.14
CA SER A 47 -17.36 -11.04 18.05
C SER A 47 -16.82 -12.09 19.03
N LYS A 48 -15.51 -12.08 19.25
CA LYS A 48 -14.78 -12.92 20.20
C LYS A 48 -13.86 -12.06 21.06
N ALA A 49 -13.52 -12.57 22.24
CA ALA A 49 -12.59 -11.92 23.18
C ALA A 49 -11.32 -12.76 23.44
N SER A 50 -11.22 -13.93 22.81
CA SER A 50 -10.09 -14.86 22.98
C SER A 50 -9.74 -15.50 21.64
N PHE A 51 -8.44 -15.63 21.38
CA PHE A 51 -7.89 -16.15 20.13
C PHE A 51 -6.70 -17.08 20.39
N SER A 52 -6.43 -17.99 19.46
CA SER A 52 -5.18 -18.76 19.40
C SER A 52 -4.34 -18.41 18.17
N SER A 53 -3.06 -18.77 18.19
CA SER A 53 -2.09 -18.46 17.14
C SER A 53 -2.34 -19.04 15.75
N ASN A 54 -3.26 -19.99 15.63
CA ASN A 54 -3.74 -20.53 14.36
C ASN A 54 -4.98 -19.78 13.83
N GLU A 55 -5.50 -18.79 14.56
CA GLU A 55 -6.63 -17.97 14.16
C GLU A 55 -6.16 -16.62 13.63
N PHE A 56 -6.97 -16.03 12.76
CA PHE A 56 -6.78 -14.66 12.30
C PHE A 56 -7.54 -13.69 13.21
N ILE A 57 -7.16 -12.41 13.18
CA ILE A 57 -7.76 -11.39 14.04
C ILE A 57 -8.11 -10.15 13.23
N TYR A 58 -9.40 -9.87 13.20
CA TYR A 58 -10.01 -8.68 12.63
C TYR A 58 -10.63 -7.86 13.75
N ALA A 59 -10.68 -6.54 13.60
CA ALA A 59 -11.21 -5.65 14.59
C ALA A 59 -12.16 -4.63 13.97
N ARG A 60 -13.15 -4.21 14.76
CA ARG A 60 -14.11 -3.16 14.43
C ARG A 60 -14.23 -2.19 15.58
N LEU A 61 -13.99 -0.91 15.33
CA LEU A 61 -14.41 0.15 16.22
C LEU A 61 -15.83 0.57 15.84
N VAL A 62 -16.80 0.38 16.73
CA VAL A 62 -18.15 0.96 16.60
C VAL A 62 -18.19 2.28 17.36
N LEU A 63 -18.48 3.37 16.66
CA LEU A 63 -18.51 4.70 17.24
C LEU A 63 -19.80 4.91 18.05
N LYS A 64 -19.68 5.57 19.20
CA LYS A 64 -20.84 5.85 20.07
C LYS A 64 -21.84 6.80 19.41
N SER A 65 -21.34 7.76 18.64
CA SER A 65 -22.12 8.76 17.91
C SER A 65 -21.26 9.39 16.83
N GLY A 66 -21.85 9.75 15.68
CA GLY A 66 -21.14 10.37 14.56
C GLY A 66 -20.48 9.36 13.62
N THR A 67 -19.65 9.86 12.71
CA THR A 67 -18.97 9.06 11.68
C THR A 67 -17.46 9.02 11.91
N VAL A 68 -16.76 8.15 11.19
CA VAL A 68 -15.29 8.08 11.19
C VAL A 68 -14.67 9.45 10.92
N ARG A 69 -15.20 10.19 9.93
CA ARG A 69 -14.78 11.55 9.58
C ARG A 69 -14.87 12.50 10.77
N THR A 70 -16.03 12.57 11.40
CA THR A 70 -16.30 13.58 12.45
C THR A 70 -15.67 13.21 13.78
N VAL A 71 -15.59 11.91 14.10
CA VAL A 71 -15.17 11.44 15.43
C VAL A 71 -13.68 11.19 15.48
N LEU A 72 -13.13 10.50 14.48
CA LEU A 72 -11.70 10.14 14.48
C LEU A 72 -10.82 11.24 13.87
N ASN A 73 -11.43 12.14 13.09
CA ASN A 73 -10.78 13.24 12.40
C ASN A 73 -9.51 12.77 11.66
N PRO A 74 -9.66 11.82 10.72
CA PRO A 74 -8.52 11.19 10.08
C PRO A 74 -7.83 12.22 9.18
N ALA A 75 -6.50 12.16 9.13
CA ALA A 75 -5.73 13.10 8.31
C ALA A 75 -5.28 12.44 7.00
N PRO A 76 -5.05 13.20 5.92
CA PRO A 76 -4.39 12.68 4.74
C PRO A 76 -3.10 11.94 5.15
N PRO A 77 -2.71 10.86 4.44
CA PRO A 77 -1.48 10.16 4.73
C PRO A 77 -0.35 11.17 4.54
N LYS A 78 0.70 11.06 5.36
CA LYS A 78 1.94 11.78 5.03
C LYS A 78 2.33 11.37 3.62
N LYS A 79 2.81 12.32 2.79
CA LYS A 79 3.26 12.02 1.42
C LYS A 79 4.16 10.79 1.46
N VAL A 80 3.63 9.69 0.94
CA VAL A 80 4.33 8.42 0.93
C VAL A 80 5.42 8.53 -0.14
N GLU A 81 6.66 8.22 0.22
CA GLU A 81 7.76 8.24 -0.73
C GLU A 81 7.52 7.25 -1.87
N LYS A 82 7.97 7.62 -3.08
CA LYS A 82 7.89 6.76 -4.25
C LYS A 82 8.69 5.48 -3.98
N GLY A 83 8.02 4.34 -4.00
CA GLY A 83 8.63 3.02 -3.73
C GLY A 83 8.29 2.42 -2.36
N SER A 84 7.59 3.14 -1.49
CA SER A 84 7.02 2.52 -0.29
C SER A 84 5.90 1.54 -0.68
N PRO A 85 5.72 0.42 0.06
CA PRO A 85 4.63 -0.54 -0.19
C PRO A 85 3.23 0.02 0.05
N VAL A 86 3.11 1.25 0.57
CA VAL A 86 1.84 1.98 0.69
C VAL A 86 1.76 3.17 -0.26
N ALA A 87 2.72 3.32 -1.17
CA ALA A 87 2.70 4.35 -2.20
C ALA A 87 1.52 4.11 -3.16
N GLY A 88 0.79 5.18 -3.47
CA GLY A 88 -0.40 5.10 -4.33
C GLY A 88 -1.67 4.59 -3.63
N ILE A 89 -1.63 4.36 -2.31
CA ILE A 89 -2.84 4.15 -1.53
C ILE A 89 -3.46 5.51 -1.21
N ASP A 90 -4.55 5.84 -1.90
CA ASP A 90 -5.38 7.00 -1.58
C ASP A 90 -6.22 6.69 -0.34
N GLY A 91 -6.33 7.65 0.58
CA GLY A 91 -7.11 7.48 1.80
C GLY A 91 -6.76 8.49 2.87
N TYR A 92 -7.10 8.16 4.10
CA TYR A 92 -6.82 8.93 5.31
C TYR A 92 -6.18 8.02 6.35
N SER A 93 -5.61 8.61 7.39
CA SER A 93 -4.83 7.90 8.41
C SER A 93 -5.42 8.15 9.80
N VAL A 94 -5.71 7.06 10.50
CA VAL A 94 -6.11 7.08 11.92
C VAL A 94 -4.98 6.47 12.75
N PRO A 95 -4.47 7.17 13.78
CA PRO A 95 -3.46 6.63 14.69
C PRO A 95 -3.96 5.37 15.43
N LEU A 96 -3.13 4.32 15.37
CA LEU A 96 -3.36 3.03 15.99
C LEU A 96 -2.12 2.62 16.81
N SER A 97 -2.33 1.95 17.93
CA SER A 97 -1.28 1.27 18.68
C SER A 97 -1.75 -0.12 19.08
N VAL A 98 -0.92 -1.12 18.86
CA VAL A 98 -1.14 -2.48 19.39
C VAL A 98 -0.20 -2.67 20.57
N TYR A 99 -0.71 -3.26 21.65
CA TYR A 99 0.01 -3.48 22.89
C TYR A 99 -0.32 -4.85 23.49
N TYR A 100 0.52 -5.29 24.42
CA TYR A 100 0.22 -6.38 25.34
C TYR A 100 0.37 -5.90 26.77
N LEU A 101 -0.34 -6.56 27.69
CA LEU A 101 -0.27 -6.29 29.12
C LEU A 101 0.62 -7.34 29.79
N ALA A 102 1.67 -6.89 30.46
CA ALA A 102 2.51 -7.70 31.32
C ALA A 102 2.58 -7.06 32.71
N ASN A 103 2.26 -7.82 33.75
CA ASN A 103 2.26 -7.36 35.14
C ASN A 103 1.42 -6.08 35.37
N GLY A 104 0.30 -5.95 34.66
CA GLY A 104 -0.58 -4.79 34.73
C GLY A 104 -0.09 -3.54 33.99
N ALA A 105 1.09 -3.58 33.37
CA ALA A 105 1.62 -2.51 32.53
C ALA A 105 1.43 -2.82 31.04
N SER A 106 1.07 -1.81 30.25
CA SER A 106 0.96 -1.93 28.79
C SER A 106 2.30 -1.68 28.10
N THR A 107 2.73 -2.63 27.27
CA THR A 107 3.90 -2.51 26.40
C THR A 107 3.45 -2.49 24.94
N LYS A 108 3.82 -1.44 24.21
CA LYS A 108 3.51 -1.32 22.78
C LYS A 108 4.36 -2.30 21.97
N LEU A 109 3.77 -2.89 20.94
CA LEU A 109 4.47 -3.79 20.02
C LEU A 109 5.43 -3.06 19.07
N SER A 110 5.14 -1.79 18.79
CA SER A 110 5.97 -0.95 17.93
C SER A 110 6.36 0.33 18.67
N HIS A 111 7.63 0.72 18.50
CA HIS A 111 8.17 1.98 19.00
C HIS A 111 7.78 3.16 18.10
N LEU A 112 7.43 2.88 16.84
CA LEU A 112 6.94 3.86 15.88
C LEU A 112 5.43 4.04 16.01
N PRO A 113 4.91 5.24 15.73
CA PRO A 113 3.47 5.44 15.61
C PRO A 113 2.94 4.61 14.42
N ASN A 114 1.83 3.91 14.62
CA ASN A 114 1.19 3.15 13.56
C ASN A 114 -0.10 3.85 13.17
N TYR A 115 -0.51 3.63 11.93
CA TYR A 115 -1.69 4.26 11.36
C TYR A 115 -2.44 3.21 10.56
N VAL A 116 -3.75 3.19 10.75
CA VAL A 116 -4.65 2.45 9.86
C VAL A 116 -5.08 3.36 8.72
N VAL A 117 -5.00 2.86 7.49
CA VAL A 117 -5.53 3.56 6.31
C VAL A 117 -7.05 3.41 6.27
N VAL A 118 -7.73 4.51 6.06
CA VAL A 118 -9.20 4.61 5.93
C VAL A 118 -9.52 5.10 4.52
N SER A 119 -10.35 4.36 3.78
CA SER A 119 -10.77 4.79 2.44
C SER A 119 -11.78 5.94 2.52
N GLU A 120 -11.93 6.71 1.44
CA GLU A 120 -12.98 7.75 1.37
C GLU A 120 -14.37 7.17 1.67
N SER A 121 -14.65 5.96 1.16
CA SER A 121 -15.94 5.28 1.35
C SER A 121 -16.22 4.85 2.80
N ASP A 122 -15.20 4.83 3.66
CA ASP A 122 -15.34 4.48 5.07
C ASP A 122 -15.55 5.70 5.97
N LEU A 123 -15.30 6.92 5.47
CA LEU A 123 -15.32 8.13 6.29
C LEU A 123 -16.70 8.45 6.86
N ASP A 124 -17.76 8.12 6.13
CA ASP A 124 -19.13 8.42 6.55
C ASP A 124 -19.79 7.25 7.29
N LYS A 125 -19.05 6.18 7.56
CA LYS A 125 -19.52 5.05 8.37
C LYS A 125 -19.50 5.40 9.86
N THR A 126 -20.39 4.77 10.62
CA THR A 126 -20.43 4.82 12.09
C THR A 126 -19.50 3.79 12.75
N TYR A 127 -18.66 3.13 11.95
CA TYR A 127 -17.71 2.13 12.40
C TYR A 127 -16.47 2.14 11.51
N LEU A 128 -15.36 1.63 12.03
CA LEU A 128 -14.10 1.44 11.32
C LEU A 128 -13.64 -0.02 11.46
N ASP A 129 -13.52 -0.72 10.34
CA ASP A 129 -12.92 -2.05 10.27
C ASP A 129 -11.42 -1.95 10.06
N PHE A 130 -10.67 -2.86 10.69
CA PHE A 130 -9.22 -2.95 10.53
C PHE A 130 -8.68 -4.34 10.86
N ASP A 131 -7.55 -4.67 10.24
CA ASP A 131 -6.96 -6.00 10.28
C ASP A 131 -5.77 -6.02 11.24
N LEU A 132 -5.76 -6.91 12.24
CA LEU A 132 -4.67 -6.98 13.22
C LEU A 132 -3.71 -8.15 12.95
N LEU A 133 -4.27 -9.29 12.59
CA LEU A 133 -3.56 -10.50 12.18
C LEU A 133 -4.38 -11.17 11.07
N PRO A 134 -4.54 -10.55 9.89
CA PRO A 134 -5.45 -11.05 8.86
C PRO A 134 -4.90 -12.29 8.15
N ALA A 135 -5.79 -13.10 7.57
CA ALA A 135 -5.39 -14.00 6.50
C ALA A 135 -4.83 -13.15 5.33
N PRO A 136 -3.63 -13.45 4.79
CA PRO A 136 -3.01 -12.57 3.80
C PRO A 136 -3.87 -12.28 2.56
N ASP A 137 -4.62 -13.27 2.08
CA ASP A 137 -5.54 -13.18 0.93
C ASP A 137 -6.87 -12.48 1.25
N LYS A 138 -7.18 -12.27 2.54
CA LYS A 138 -8.38 -11.55 3.00
C LYS A 138 -8.07 -10.19 3.62
N ALA A 139 -6.80 -9.82 3.71
CA ALA A 139 -6.40 -8.55 4.31
C ALA A 139 -6.97 -7.40 3.46
N ALA A 140 -7.90 -6.64 4.01
CA ALA A 140 -8.55 -5.51 3.37
C ALA A 140 -7.90 -4.18 3.78
N THR A 141 -7.37 -4.12 5.00
CA THR A 141 -6.90 -2.89 5.62
C THR A 141 -5.38 -2.84 5.66
N VAL A 142 -4.82 -1.68 5.34
CA VAL A 142 -3.38 -1.44 5.47
C VAL A 142 -3.09 -0.73 6.78
N ILE A 143 -2.27 -1.33 7.63
CA ILE A 143 -1.65 -0.64 8.76
C ILE A 143 -0.21 -0.36 8.37
N TYR A 144 0.27 0.86 8.60
CA TYR A 144 1.64 1.25 8.34
C TYR A 144 2.28 1.96 9.54
N ASP A 145 3.59 1.89 9.63
CA ASP A 145 4.36 2.53 10.70
C ASP A 145 4.75 3.98 10.35
N GLY A 146 5.49 4.65 11.24
CA GLY A 146 5.95 6.03 11.03
C GLY A 146 6.88 6.21 9.81
N GLU A 147 7.40 5.12 9.24
CA GLU A 147 8.28 5.07 8.08
C GLU A 147 7.53 4.67 6.79
N ASN A 148 6.20 4.57 6.83
CA ASN A 148 5.37 4.12 5.70
C ASN A 148 5.69 2.68 5.25
N LYS A 149 6.05 1.80 6.17
CA LYS A 149 6.15 0.35 5.90
C LYS A 149 4.91 -0.35 6.43
N PRO A 150 4.39 -1.40 5.75
CA PRO A 150 3.31 -2.20 6.30
C PRO A 150 3.71 -2.74 7.68
N ALA A 151 2.93 -2.40 8.69
CA ALA A 151 3.21 -2.77 10.06
C ALA A 151 2.63 -4.16 10.32
N GLN A 152 3.50 -5.15 10.49
CA GLN A 152 3.10 -6.52 10.82
C GLN A 152 3.14 -6.76 12.34
N MET A 153 2.62 -5.82 13.13
CA MET A 153 2.91 -5.72 14.57
C MET A 153 2.74 -7.03 15.35
N ILE A 154 1.65 -7.76 15.12
CA ILE A 154 1.42 -9.04 15.83
C ILE A 154 2.34 -10.14 15.27
N TYR A 155 2.56 -10.22 13.95
CA TYR A 155 3.52 -11.16 13.38
C TYR A 155 4.94 -10.94 13.93
N ASP A 156 5.41 -9.70 13.96
CA ASP A 156 6.74 -9.32 14.44
C ASP A 156 6.91 -9.61 15.94
N PHE A 157 5.85 -9.41 16.72
CA PHE A 157 5.84 -9.77 18.14
C PHE A 157 5.94 -11.28 18.34
N LEU A 158 5.12 -12.06 17.64
CA LEU A 158 5.06 -13.52 17.79
C LEU A 158 6.34 -14.21 17.32
N GLN A 159 7.15 -13.57 16.49
CA GLN A 159 8.47 -14.10 16.12
C GLN A 159 9.46 -14.15 17.30
N LYS A 160 9.20 -13.40 18.38
CA LYS A 160 10.09 -13.26 19.54
C LYS A 160 9.43 -13.63 20.86
N ALA A 161 8.13 -13.94 20.84
CA ALA A 161 7.35 -14.23 22.03
C ALA A 161 7.58 -15.68 22.48
N ASP A 162 7.57 -15.89 23.80
CA ASP A 162 7.52 -17.23 24.37
C ASP A 162 6.11 -17.84 24.23
N GLU A 163 5.99 -19.17 24.26
CA GLU A 163 4.68 -19.82 24.32
C GLU A 163 3.90 -19.37 25.56
N GLY A 164 2.60 -19.10 25.41
CA GLY A 164 1.80 -18.66 26.54
C GLY A 164 0.54 -17.91 26.16
N THR A 165 -0.14 -17.42 27.18
CA THR A 165 -1.34 -16.57 27.01
C THR A 165 -1.01 -15.14 27.34
N TYR A 166 -1.29 -14.26 26.39
CA TYR A 166 -1.05 -12.83 26.44
C TYR A 166 -2.37 -12.10 26.50
N LYS A 167 -2.45 -11.05 27.31
CA LYS A 167 -3.56 -10.10 27.23
C LYS A 167 -3.18 -8.98 26.28
N MET A 168 -3.71 -9.04 25.07
CA MET A 168 -3.43 -8.11 23.97
C MET A 168 -4.45 -6.98 23.96
N GLY A 169 -4.11 -5.88 23.31
CA GLY A 169 -5.04 -4.79 23.09
C GLY A 169 -4.66 -3.87 21.95
N VAL A 170 -5.65 -3.09 21.54
CA VAL A 170 -5.49 -2.03 20.54
C VAL A 170 -6.00 -0.73 21.11
N GLN A 171 -5.32 0.36 20.77
CA GLN A 171 -5.72 1.72 21.11
C GLN A 171 -5.81 2.55 19.83
N ILE A 172 -6.98 3.12 19.57
CA ILE A 172 -7.22 4.06 18.49
C ILE A 172 -7.27 5.46 19.08
N SER A 173 -6.64 6.43 18.42
CA SER A 173 -6.65 7.82 18.89
C SER A 173 -7.34 8.73 17.86
N ALA A 174 -8.31 9.51 18.30
CA ALA A 174 -8.97 10.54 17.50
C ALA A 174 -8.16 11.84 17.56
N ARG A 175 -7.83 12.41 16.40
CA ARG A 175 -7.02 13.63 16.34
C ARG A 175 -7.82 14.82 16.88
N GLY A 176 -7.29 15.46 17.91
CA GLY A 176 -7.80 16.74 18.38
C GLY A 176 -7.40 17.88 17.44
N ALA A 177 -8.29 18.86 17.30
CA ALA A 177 -8.01 20.14 16.67
C ALA A 177 -8.43 21.27 17.63
N ASP A 178 -7.70 22.38 17.62
CA ASP A 178 -8.07 23.57 18.38
C ASP A 178 -9.19 24.36 17.68
N PHE A 179 -9.55 25.53 18.21
CA PHE A 179 -10.61 26.37 17.64
C PHE A 179 -10.30 26.94 16.25
N ARG A 180 -9.05 26.86 15.79
CA ARG A 180 -8.60 27.27 14.45
C ARG A 180 -8.54 26.11 13.48
N GLY A 181 -8.74 24.87 13.97
CA GLY A 181 -8.55 23.65 13.20
C GLY A 181 -7.11 23.14 13.23
N ASP A 182 -6.22 23.74 14.01
CA ASP A 182 -4.83 23.30 14.11
C ASP A 182 -4.74 22.03 14.96
N PRO A 183 -3.92 21.04 14.58
CA PRO A 183 -3.82 19.77 15.31
C PRO A 183 -3.26 19.99 16.72
N THR A 184 -3.92 19.42 17.73
CA THR A 184 -3.45 19.48 19.13
C THR A 184 -2.37 18.43 19.40
N PRO A 185 -1.58 18.55 20.50
CA PRO A 185 -0.59 17.54 20.86
C PRO A 185 -1.21 16.15 21.05
N ALA A 186 -0.52 15.09 20.57
CA ALA A 186 -1.02 13.72 20.61
C ALA A 186 -1.35 13.18 22.01
N SER A 187 -0.75 13.74 23.06
CA SER A 187 -1.07 13.43 24.46
C SER A 187 -2.49 13.85 24.86
N SER A 188 -3.07 14.84 24.19
CA SER A 188 -4.42 15.36 24.44
C SER A 188 -5.52 14.67 23.63
N TRP A 189 -5.15 13.79 22.69
CA TRP A 189 -6.09 13.13 21.80
C TRP A 189 -6.98 12.16 22.57
N SER A 190 -8.26 12.13 22.19
CA SER A 190 -9.21 11.16 22.74
C SER A 190 -8.84 9.77 22.26
N LYS A 191 -9.04 8.77 23.11
CA LYS A 191 -8.62 7.38 22.86
C LYS A 191 -9.78 6.43 23.09
N VAL A 192 -9.73 5.29 22.42
CA VAL A 192 -10.57 4.13 22.69
C VAL A 192 -9.70 2.89 22.60
N SER A 193 -9.87 1.99 23.54
CA SER A 193 -9.13 0.75 23.59
C SER A 193 -10.07 -0.46 23.58
N GLY A 194 -9.59 -1.57 23.03
CA GLY A 194 -10.18 -2.89 23.21
C GLY A 194 -9.11 -3.89 23.55
N GLU A 195 -9.47 -4.91 24.33
CA GLU A 195 -8.55 -5.94 24.79
C GLU A 195 -9.09 -7.33 24.48
N PHE A 196 -8.19 -8.27 24.23
CA PHE A 196 -8.51 -9.68 24.00
C PHE A 196 -7.42 -10.59 24.58
N SER A 197 -7.78 -11.83 24.87
CA SER A 197 -6.83 -12.88 25.24
C SER A 197 -6.26 -13.54 23.99
N PHE A 198 -4.96 -13.81 23.96
CA PHE A 198 -4.28 -14.45 22.84
C PHE A 198 -3.36 -15.56 23.34
N THR A 199 -3.60 -16.79 22.92
CA THR A 199 -2.76 -17.94 23.27
C THR A 199 -1.83 -18.29 22.10
N PHE A 200 -0.53 -18.07 22.29
CA PHE A 200 0.52 -18.43 21.34
C PHE A 200 1.06 -19.83 21.60
N ARG A 201 1.13 -20.64 20.54
CA ARG A 201 1.82 -21.93 20.49
C ARG A 201 3.01 -21.83 19.55
N GLY A 202 4.18 -22.24 19.99
CA GLY A 202 5.42 -22.20 19.20
C GLY A 202 5.37 -23.13 18.00
N SER A 203 4.51 -24.17 18.02
CA SER A 203 4.19 -25.00 16.85
C SER A 203 3.67 -24.19 15.66
N ASP A 204 3.05 -23.04 15.91
CA ASP A 204 2.41 -22.22 14.87
C ASP A 204 3.37 -21.18 14.28
N TYR A 205 4.57 -21.02 14.85
CA TYR A 205 5.58 -20.03 14.45
C TYR A 205 5.83 -20.03 12.94
N LYS A 206 6.01 -21.22 12.35
CA LYS A 206 6.31 -21.34 10.91
C LYS A 206 5.18 -20.79 10.05
N ALA A 207 3.92 -21.11 10.41
CA ALA A 207 2.75 -20.62 9.69
C ALA A 207 2.59 -19.10 9.84
N ILE A 208 2.83 -18.58 11.05
CA ILE A 208 2.80 -17.14 11.34
C ILE A 208 3.85 -16.40 10.49
N SER A 209 5.10 -16.85 10.48
CA SER A 209 6.17 -16.23 9.69
C SER A 209 5.86 -16.20 8.20
N VAL A 210 5.42 -17.33 7.63
CA VAL A 210 5.03 -17.41 6.20
C VAL A 210 3.85 -16.49 5.89
N ASN A 211 2.86 -16.41 6.78
CA ASN A 211 1.71 -15.52 6.59
C ASN A 211 2.10 -14.05 6.64
N GLY A 212 3.00 -13.65 7.54
CA GLY A 212 3.51 -12.28 7.61
C GLY A 212 4.23 -11.87 6.32
N GLU A 213 5.13 -12.71 5.81
CA GLU A 213 5.80 -12.49 4.52
C GLU A 213 4.81 -12.36 3.36
N ARG A 214 3.83 -13.28 3.29
CA ARG A 214 2.78 -13.24 2.26
C ARG A 214 1.96 -11.95 2.35
N LEU A 215 1.63 -11.49 3.56
CA LEU A 215 0.88 -10.25 3.76
C LEU A 215 1.62 -9.03 3.20
N VAL A 216 2.93 -8.90 3.46
CA VAL A 216 3.72 -7.79 2.89
C VAL A 216 3.81 -7.88 1.38
N SER A 217 3.97 -9.08 0.81
CA SER A 217 3.96 -9.27 -0.65
C SER A 217 2.63 -8.81 -1.25
N GLU A 218 1.50 -9.20 -0.65
CA GLU A 218 0.16 -8.80 -1.12
C GLU A 218 -0.07 -7.29 -1.05
N PHE A 219 0.46 -6.60 -0.03
CA PHE A 219 0.40 -5.14 0.03
C PHE A 219 1.29 -4.47 -1.02
N ALA A 220 2.51 -4.93 -1.20
CA ALA A 220 3.42 -4.42 -2.23
C ALA A 220 2.81 -4.59 -3.63
N ASP A 221 2.23 -5.75 -3.91
CA ASP A 221 1.58 -6.03 -5.18
C ASP A 221 0.34 -5.14 -5.41
N ARG A 222 -0.47 -4.91 -4.36
CA ARG A 222 -1.60 -3.98 -4.43
C ARG A 222 -1.16 -2.54 -4.68
N SER A 223 -0.16 -2.06 -3.95
CA SER A 223 0.40 -0.72 -4.16
C SER A 223 0.94 -0.57 -5.58
N ALA A 224 1.70 -1.56 -6.07
CA ALA A 224 2.22 -1.54 -7.44
C ALA A 224 1.08 -1.55 -8.48
N ARG A 225 -0.01 -2.30 -8.24
CA ARG A 225 -1.21 -2.25 -9.09
C ARG A 225 -1.89 -0.88 -9.05
N ALA A 226 -2.05 -0.27 -7.88
CA ALA A 226 -2.66 1.05 -7.72
C ALA A 226 -1.84 2.15 -8.42
N ILE A 227 -0.51 2.14 -8.26
CA ILE A 227 0.39 3.04 -8.98
C ILE A 227 0.20 2.91 -10.50
N ARG A 228 0.24 1.69 -11.04
CA ARG A 228 0.00 1.45 -12.47
C ARG A 228 -1.41 1.85 -12.90
N ALA A 229 -2.42 1.67 -12.05
CA ALA A 229 -3.79 2.10 -12.29
C ALA A 229 -3.94 3.63 -12.27
N ASN A 230 -2.98 4.39 -11.73
CA ASN A 230 -2.97 5.85 -11.74
C ASN A 230 -1.97 6.47 -12.75
N GLU A 231 -1.00 5.71 -13.27
CA GLU A 231 -0.05 6.20 -14.29
C GLU A 231 -0.74 6.54 -15.63
N PRO A 232 -0.59 7.74 -16.19
CA PRO A 232 -1.21 8.06 -17.47
C PRO A 232 -0.73 7.12 -18.57
N LEU A 233 -1.61 6.84 -19.54
CA LEU A 233 -1.21 6.13 -20.76
C LEU A 233 -0.05 6.89 -21.44
N PRO A 234 0.96 6.19 -21.98
CA PRO A 234 2.02 6.85 -22.72
C PRO A 234 1.42 7.59 -23.94
N GLN A 235 2.03 8.71 -24.34
CA GLN A 235 1.49 9.58 -25.40
C GLN A 235 1.20 8.81 -26.70
N GLU A 236 2.03 7.83 -27.01
CA GLU A 236 1.95 6.96 -28.18
C GLU A 236 0.67 6.13 -28.23
N TRP A 237 0.01 5.92 -27.08
CA TRP A 237 -1.32 5.32 -27.04
C TRP A 237 -2.38 6.20 -27.71
N ALA A 238 -2.26 7.53 -27.67
CA ALA A 238 -3.20 8.43 -28.34
C ALA A 238 -2.79 8.77 -29.79
N MET A 239 -1.53 8.54 -30.14
CA MET A 239 -1.00 8.90 -31.45
C MET A 239 -1.43 7.93 -32.56
N ARG A 240 -1.48 8.45 -33.78
CA ARG A 240 -1.57 7.66 -35.01
C ARG A 240 -0.17 7.16 -35.39
N SER A 241 -0.08 5.92 -35.86
CA SER A 241 1.19 5.36 -36.32
C SER A 241 1.68 6.09 -37.57
N ASN A 242 3.00 6.26 -37.67
CA ASN A 242 3.63 6.62 -38.93
C ASN A 242 3.70 5.41 -39.87
N PRO A 243 3.98 5.61 -41.17
CA PRO A 243 4.36 4.52 -42.06
C PRO A 243 5.54 3.73 -41.48
N VAL A 244 5.47 2.41 -41.59
CA VAL A 244 6.56 1.52 -41.16
C VAL A 244 7.73 1.57 -42.14
N ALA A 245 8.89 1.08 -41.70
CA ALA A 245 10.09 0.94 -42.51
C ALA A 245 9.81 0.34 -43.91
N PRO A 246 10.45 0.87 -44.98
CA PRO A 246 10.39 0.26 -46.29
C PRO A 246 10.77 -1.22 -46.25
N GLY A 247 9.99 -2.06 -46.94
CA GLY A 247 10.17 -3.52 -46.93
C GLY A 247 9.50 -4.25 -45.77
N PHE A 248 8.86 -3.53 -44.84
CA PHE A 248 8.07 -4.12 -43.76
C PHE A 248 6.59 -3.75 -43.87
N THR A 249 5.76 -4.56 -43.22
CA THR A 249 4.34 -4.25 -42.98
C THR A 249 4.07 -4.40 -41.48
N GLU A 250 3.06 -3.71 -40.97
CA GLU A 250 2.67 -3.83 -39.56
C GLU A 250 2.39 -5.29 -39.15
N PRO A 251 1.64 -6.11 -39.92
CA PRO A 251 1.43 -7.53 -39.58
C PRO A 251 2.74 -8.33 -39.46
N VAL A 252 3.70 -8.10 -40.36
CA VAL A 252 5.01 -8.76 -40.31
C VAL A 252 5.76 -8.37 -39.05
N LEU A 253 5.79 -7.07 -38.71
CA LEU A 253 6.47 -6.59 -37.50
C LEU A 253 5.84 -7.12 -36.22
N LYS A 254 4.50 -7.18 -36.14
CA LYS A 254 3.79 -7.79 -35.01
C LYS A 254 4.12 -9.27 -34.87
N SER A 255 4.15 -10.02 -35.98
CA SER A 255 4.50 -11.44 -35.96
C SER A 255 5.96 -11.65 -35.53
N MET A 256 6.88 -10.86 -36.07
CA MET A 256 8.29 -10.90 -35.67
C MET A 256 8.46 -10.61 -34.17
N TYR A 257 7.73 -9.61 -33.65
CA TYR A 257 7.72 -9.29 -32.22
C TYR A 257 7.19 -10.45 -31.38
N VAL A 258 6.03 -11.02 -31.71
CA VAL A 258 5.46 -12.14 -30.94
C VAL A 258 6.41 -13.35 -30.96
N ASN A 259 7.02 -13.62 -32.12
CA ASN A 259 7.96 -14.72 -32.30
C ASN A 259 9.33 -14.48 -31.65
N SER A 260 9.71 -13.25 -31.28
CA SER A 260 10.98 -13.06 -30.56
C SER A 260 10.94 -13.64 -29.14
N PHE A 261 9.75 -13.97 -28.62
CA PHE A 261 9.53 -14.66 -27.34
C PHE A 261 9.41 -16.19 -27.47
N SER A 262 9.84 -16.77 -28.60
CA SER A 262 9.62 -18.20 -28.96
C SER A 262 10.17 -19.22 -27.96
N SER A 263 11.14 -18.86 -27.13
CA SER A 263 11.70 -19.74 -26.08
C SER A 263 10.98 -19.65 -24.72
N GLY A 264 9.98 -18.76 -24.55
CA GLY A 264 9.44 -18.44 -23.23
C GLY A 264 7.98 -17.98 -23.14
N GLY A 265 7.14 -18.18 -24.16
CA GLY A 265 5.69 -17.92 -24.08
C GLY A 265 5.11 -16.94 -25.10
N GLY A 266 5.77 -16.72 -26.23
CA GLY A 266 5.27 -15.84 -27.31
C GLY A 266 3.85 -16.15 -27.80
N SER A 267 3.44 -17.43 -27.81
CA SER A 267 2.08 -17.84 -28.22
C SER A 267 0.96 -17.24 -27.36
N ASN A 268 1.28 -16.74 -26.17
CA ASN A 268 0.32 -16.15 -25.25
C ASN A 268 0.24 -14.63 -25.40
N LEU A 269 0.98 -14.01 -26.31
CA LEU A 269 1.01 -12.56 -26.49
C LEU A 269 0.05 -12.13 -27.60
N ASN A 270 -0.85 -11.20 -27.27
CA ASN A 270 -1.73 -10.54 -28.23
C ASN A 270 -1.34 -9.06 -28.34
N VAL A 271 -0.96 -8.62 -29.55
CA VAL A 271 -0.64 -7.20 -29.80
C VAL A 271 -1.94 -6.40 -29.95
N VAL A 272 -2.22 -5.58 -28.96
CA VAL A 272 -3.41 -4.74 -28.82
C VAL A 272 -3.30 -3.49 -29.71
N LYS A 273 -2.16 -2.82 -29.64
CA LYS A 273 -1.87 -1.63 -30.43
C LYS A 273 -0.41 -1.65 -30.86
N PHE A 274 -0.18 -1.12 -32.05
CA PHE A 274 1.13 -0.88 -32.61
C PHE A 274 1.27 0.60 -32.97
N TYR A 275 2.41 1.17 -32.67
CA TYR A 275 2.77 2.53 -33.02
C TYR A 275 4.18 2.55 -33.60
N ALA A 276 4.32 3.05 -34.82
CA ALA A 276 5.61 3.39 -35.40
C ALA A 276 5.90 4.88 -35.15
N ALA A 277 7.03 5.16 -34.48
CA ALA A 277 7.52 6.51 -34.30
C ALA A 277 7.93 7.12 -35.66
N PRO A 278 8.06 8.45 -35.78
CA PRO A 278 8.64 9.07 -36.96
C PRO A 278 10.05 8.50 -37.22
N ALA A 279 10.35 8.18 -38.47
CA ALA A 279 11.69 7.74 -38.87
C ALA A 279 12.56 8.96 -39.21
N SER A 280 13.84 8.93 -38.84
CA SER A 280 14.81 9.88 -39.37
C SER A 280 15.03 9.61 -40.87
N PRO A 281 15.23 10.66 -41.70
CA PRO A 281 15.60 10.48 -43.10
C PRO A 281 16.92 9.72 -43.22
N GLY A 282 16.95 8.63 -43.97
CA GLY A 282 18.13 7.79 -44.12
C GLY A 282 18.08 6.51 -43.29
N ALA A 283 18.52 5.44 -43.93
CA ALA A 283 18.37 4.05 -43.56
C ALA A 283 19.15 3.63 -42.30
N TRP A 284 19.16 2.31 -42.10
CA TRP A 284 20.00 1.55 -41.18
C TRP A 284 21.31 2.24 -40.72
N LEU A 285 21.40 2.48 -39.41
CA LEU A 285 22.58 2.98 -38.72
C LEU A 285 23.57 1.84 -38.49
N ILE A 286 24.77 1.93 -39.07
CA ILE A 286 25.81 0.90 -38.96
C ILE A 286 26.62 1.13 -37.68
N THR A 287 26.65 0.14 -36.80
CA THR A 287 27.55 0.11 -35.64
C THR A 287 28.81 -0.67 -35.98
N LYS A 288 29.97 -0.09 -35.68
CA LYS A 288 31.29 -0.69 -35.90
C LYS A 288 31.94 -1.05 -34.57
N ASN A 289 32.85 -2.02 -34.56
CA ASN A 289 33.74 -2.30 -33.43
C ASN A 289 34.94 -1.33 -33.42
N ASP A 290 35.84 -1.48 -32.45
CA ASP A 290 37.01 -0.63 -32.26
C ASP A 290 38.02 -0.69 -33.43
N LEU A 291 37.93 -1.73 -34.26
CA LEU A 291 38.72 -1.89 -35.48
C LEU A 291 38.04 -1.29 -36.73
N GLY A 292 36.91 -0.61 -36.57
CA GLY A 292 36.14 -0.03 -37.67
C GLY A 292 35.35 -1.05 -38.50
N ILE A 293 35.29 -2.32 -38.07
CA ILE A 293 34.57 -3.39 -38.76
C ILE A 293 33.09 -3.32 -38.38
N PRO A 294 32.15 -3.33 -39.35
CA PRO A 294 30.72 -3.39 -39.05
C PRO A 294 30.37 -4.61 -38.19
N LYS A 295 29.55 -4.41 -37.15
CA LYS A 295 29.05 -5.46 -36.26
C LYS A 295 27.59 -5.77 -36.52
N TYR A 296 26.78 -4.72 -36.61
CA TYR A 296 25.36 -4.81 -36.92
C TYR A 296 24.90 -3.47 -37.49
N ARG A 297 23.67 -3.44 -38.01
CA ARG A 297 22.97 -2.20 -38.33
C ARG A 297 21.60 -2.17 -37.66
N LYS A 298 21.18 -0.99 -37.17
CA LYS A 298 19.86 -0.76 -36.55
C LYS A 298 19.02 0.16 -37.40
N PHE A 299 17.75 -0.17 -37.58
CA PHE A 299 16.84 0.71 -38.27
C PHE A 299 16.55 1.92 -37.37
N SER A 300 16.52 3.13 -37.95
CA SER A 300 16.40 4.38 -37.20
C SER A 300 15.02 4.60 -36.58
N GLN A 301 14.00 3.90 -37.10
CA GLN A 301 12.63 3.96 -36.57
C GLN A 301 12.47 3.04 -35.36
N THR A 302 11.92 3.59 -34.28
CA THR A 302 11.47 2.85 -33.11
C THR A 302 9.98 2.53 -33.23
N TYR A 303 9.60 1.36 -32.75
CA TYR A 303 8.21 0.92 -32.67
C TYR A 303 7.82 0.76 -31.21
N ILE A 304 6.56 0.96 -30.88
CA ILE A 304 5.99 0.66 -29.57
C ILE A 304 4.83 -0.30 -29.77
N VAL A 305 4.82 -1.38 -29.00
CA VAL A 305 3.71 -2.32 -28.96
C VAL A 305 3.08 -2.36 -27.60
N PHE A 306 1.77 -2.41 -27.59
CA PHE A 306 0.94 -2.64 -26.42
C PHE A 306 0.44 -4.07 -26.52
N VAL A 307 0.65 -4.86 -25.48
CA VAL A 307 0.50 -6.31 -25.51
C VAL A 307 -0.34 -6.75 -24.32
N ARG A 308 -1.28 -7.68 -24.57
CA ARG A 308 -1.98 -8.46 -23.55
C ARG A 308 -1.41 -9.87 -23.56
N ASN A 309 -0.89 -10.33 -22.44
CA ASN A 309 -0.62 -11.75 -22.24
C ASN A 309 -1.95 -12.44 -21.88
N ILE A 310 -2.40 -13.34 -22.75
CA ILE A 310 -3.69 -14.02 -22.66
C ILE A 310 -3.72 -14.99 -21.46
N GLN A 311 -2.59 -15.64 -21.15
CA GLN A 311 -2.53 -16.64 -20.08
C GLN A 311 -2.51 -16.00 -18.69
N SER A 312 -1.69 -14.96 -18.49
CA SER A 312 -1.59 -14.28 -17.20
C SER A 312 -2.59 -13.14 -17.03
N ALA A 313 -3.36 -12.80 -18.08
CA ALA A 313 -4.23 -11.62 -18.12
C ALA A 313 -3.50 -10.31 -17.74
N THR A 314 -2.19 -10.23 -18.00
CA THR A 314 -1.38 -9.02 -17.76
C THR A 314 -1.21 -8.21 -19.03
N CYS A 315 -1.07 -6.89 -18.89
CA CYS A 315 -0.80 -6.00 -20.00
C CYS A 315 0.51 -5.23 -19.78
N PHE A 316 1.20 -4.95 -20.88
CA PHE A 316 2.42 -4.15 -20.89
C PHE A 316 2.58 -3.46 -22.24
N TYR A 317 3.49 -2.50 -22.29
CA TYR A 317 3.96 -1.94 -23.54
C TYR A 317 5.47 -1.84 -23.54
N GLU A 318 6.08 -1.92 -24.71
CA GLU A 318 7.51 -1.77 -24.83
C GLU A 318 7.94 -1.18 -26.17
N PRO A 319 9.03 -0.40 -26.18
CA PRO A 319 9.67 -0.02 -27.41
C PRO A 319 10.52 -1.17 -27.96
N PHE A 320 10.53 -1.33 -29.28
CA PHE A 320 11.47 -2.21 -29.97
C PHE A 320 11.99 -1.57 -31.25
N GLY A 321 13.15 -2.05 -31.71
CA GLY A 321 13.77 -1.68 -32.97
C GLY A 321 13.98 -2.89 -33.87
N LEU A 322 14.51 -2.64 -35.06
CA LEU A 322 14.97 -3.67 -35.97
C LEU A 322 16.49 -3.64 -36.02
N TYR A 323 17.12 -4.80 -35.96
CA TYR A 323 18.56 -4.90 -36.17
C TYR A 323 18.92 -6.07 -37.09
N GLN A 324 20.06 -5.96 -37.76
CA GLN A 324 20.65 -7.03 -38.58
C GLN A 324 22.12 -7.16 -38.26
N GLU A 325 22.57 -8.39 -38.01
CA GLU A 325 23.98 -8.69 -37.80
C GLU A 325 24.77 -8.60 -39.10
N TYR A 326 26.02 -8.16 -39.02
CA TYR A 326 26.90 -8.10 -40.17
C TYR A 326 27.36 -9.51 -40.54
N ALA A 327 27.10 -9.91 -41.78
CA ALA A 327 27.42 -11.25 -42.29
C ALA A 327 28.75 -11.31 -43.06
N GLY A 328 29.46 -10.18 -43.20
CA GLY A 328 30.67 -10.07 -44.01
C GLY A 328 30.40 -9.60 -45.44
N GLY A 329 31.45 -9.16 -46.15
CA GLY A 329 31.37 -8.77 -47.57
C GLY A 329 30.40 -7.62 -47.87
N GLY A 330 30.12 -6.73 -46.91
CA GLY A 330 29.12 -5.66 -47.07
C GLY A 330 27.66 -6.12 -46.93
N THR A 331 27.42 -7.38 -46.56
CA THR A 331 26.09 -7.97 -46.41
C THR A 331 25.63 -8.06 -44.95
N TYR A 332 24.32 -8.16 -44.75
CA TYR A 332 23.70 -8.24 -43.44
C TYR A 332 22.71 -9.40 -43.42
N GLY A 333 22.62 -10.06 -42.26
CA GLY A 333 21.77 -11.24 -42.06
C GLY A 333 20.28 -10.93 -41.96
N GLN A 334 19.54 -11.88 -41.38
CA GLN A 334 18.11 -11.74 -41.14
C GLN A 334 17.81 -10.54 -40.21
N THR A 335 16.68 -9.88 -40.43
CA THR A 335 16.19 -8.84 -39.52
C THR A 335 15.61 -9.46 -38.26
N LEU A 336 16.07 -8.97 -37.11
CA LEU A 336 15.70 -9.40 -35.77
C LEU A 336 15.07 -8.24 -35.01
N ILE A 337 14.32 -8.59 -33.96
CA ILE A 337 13.75 -7.63 -33.00
C ILE A 337 14.82 -7.26 -31.99
N ASP A 338 15.05 -5.96 -31.83
CA ASP A 338 15.88 -5.38 -30.77
C ASP A 338 14.96 -4.85 -29.68
N HIS A 339 14.79 -5.60 -28.59
CA HIS A 339 13.99 -5.15 -27.45
C HIS A 339 14.68 -3.96 -26.80
N GLY A 340 13.95 -2.85 -26.62
CA GLY A 340 14.50 -1.61 -26.05
C GLY A 340 14.75 -1.69 -24.55
N TRP A 341 14.52 -0.58 -23.84
CA TRP A 341 14.80 -0.42 -22.39
C TRP A 341 13.87 -1.20 -21.45
N GLY A 342 13.24 -2.27 -21.93
CA GLY A 342 12.38 -3.18 -21.16
C GLY A 342 10.89 -2.86 -21.21
N ALA A 343 10.10 -3.88 -20.90
CA ALA A 343 8.65 -3.81 -20.82
C ALA A 343 8.17 -2.95 -19.64
N ARG A 344 7.14 -2.15 -19.89
CA ARG A 344 6.43 -1.38 -18.87
C ARG A 344 5.04 -1.94 -18.66
N SER A 345 4.77 -2.45 -17.46
CA SER A 345 3.44 -2.98 -17.12
C SER A 345 2.39 -1.88 -17.10
N ILE A 346 1.18 -2.21 -17.56
CA ILE A 346 0.02 -1.34 -17.54
C ILE A 346 -1.22 -2.16 -17.19
N THR A 347 -2.23 -1.55 -16.56
CA THR A 347 -3.49 -2.24 -16.31
C THR A 347 -4.25 -2.46 -17.62
N CYS A 348 -4.79 -3.66 -17.83
CA CYS A 348 -5.52 -3.99 -19.06
C CYS A 348 -6.77 -3.12 -19.27
N ASP A 349 -7.43 -2.72 -18.17
CA ASP A 349 -8.58 -1.81 -18.20
C ASP A 349 -8.25 -0.48 -18.89
N LYS A 350 -7.04 0.06 -18.70
CA LYS A 350 -6.62 1.30 -19.37
C LYS A 350 -6.46 1.16 -20.87
N LEU A 351 -6.19 -0.06 -21.35
CA LEU A 351 -6.15 -0.36 -22.77
C LEU A 351 -7.55 -0.64 -23.34
N GLY A 352 -8.61 -0.54 -22.53
CA GLY A 352 -9.98 -0.89 -22.92
C GLY A 352 -10.20 -2.40 -23.04
N LEU A 353 -9.33 -3.21 -22.42
CA LEU A 353 -9.39 -4.67 -22.47
C LEU A 353 -9.92 -5.18 -21.13
N LYS A 354 -11.20 -5.53 -21.11
CA LYS A 354 -11.80 -6.25 -19.98
C LYS A 354 -11.51 -7.75 -20.07
#